data_AF-J2KRW3-F1
#
_entry.id   AF-J2KRW3-F1
#
_cell.length_a   1.000
_cell.length_b   1.000
_cell.length_c   1.000
_cell.angle_alpha   90.00
_cell.angle_beta   90.00
_cell.angle_gamma   90.00
#
_symmetry.space_group_name_H-M   'P 1'
#
loop_
_entity.id
_entity.type
_entity.pdbx_description
1 polymer ?
#
loop_
_entity_poly.entity_id
_entity_poly.type
_entity_poly.pdbx_seq_one_letter_code
_entity_poly.pdbx_strand_id
1 'polypeptide(L)'
;MTNNQQLAAHCRDVIANPQDHLDWVVDMARVALASVEAEPVEYLTWHQGCRAPDDCEIYANIAEKGDRSDDGSEAFPVYTAPPLAVMQPVVLPQRLSPCRSGYGYSLQADDNGDAYDCGQVKEAIRAAGGSVKE
;
A
#
# COMPACT_ATOMS: atom_id res chain seq x y z
N MET A 1 -8.76 11.15 -16.01
CA MET A 1 -7.83 11.05 -14.86
C MET A 1 -7.59 9.57 -14.62
N THR A 2 -6.34 9.13 -14.56
CA THR A 2 -6.01 7.75 -14.17
C THR A 2 -6.20 7.58 -12.65
N ASN A 3 -6.35 6.34 -12.17
CA ASN A 3 -6.49 6.06 -10.73
C ASN A 3 -5.34 6.68 -9.91
N ASN A 4 -4.12 6.66 -10.45
CA ASN A 4 -2.94 7.26 -9.80
C ASN A 4 -3.02 8.79 -9.74
N GLN A 5 -3.60 9.46 -10.75
CA GLN A 5 -3.80 10.90 -10.73
C GLN A 5 -4.83 11.32 -9.67
N GLN A 6 -5.89 10.53 -9.50
CA GLN A 6 -6.90 10.77 -8.46
C GLN A 6 -6.32 10.55 -7.06
N LEU A 7 -5.56 9.46 -6.88
CA LEU A 7 -4.86 9.20 -5.61
C LEU A 7 -3.87 10.31 -5.27
N ALA A 8 -3.04 10.73 -6.22
CA ALA A 8 -2.09 11.82 -6.00
C ALA A 8 -2.80 13.15 -5.66
N ALA A 9 -3.91 13.46 -6.33
CA ALA A 9 -4.71 14.65 -5.99
C ALA A 9 -5.27 14.58 -4.57
N HIS A 10 -5.82 13.42 -4.17
CA HIS A 10 -6.34 13.22 -2.82
C HIS A 10 -5.24 13.29 -1.76
N CYS A 11 -4.07 12.66 -1.98
CA CYS A 11 -2.95 12.75 -1.05
C CYS A 11 -2.46 14.20 -0.88
N ARG A 12 -2.39 14.98 -1.96
CA ARG A 12 -2.03 16.41 -1.87
C ARG A 12 -3.04 17.21 -1.05
N ASP A 13 -4.33 16.92 -1.19
CA ASP A 13 -5.41 17.56 -0.42
C ASP A 13 -5.29 17.25 1.09
N VAL A 14 -5.08 15.97 1.44
CA VAL A 14 -4.86 15.54 2.83
C VAL A 14 -3.63 16.20 3.44
N ILE A 15 -2.53 16.32 2.68
CA ILE A 15 -1.30 16.97 3.13
C ILE A 15 -1.47 18.48 3.30
N ALA A 16 -2.29 19.12 2.45
CA ALA A 16 -2.55 20.55 2.51
C ALA A 16 -3.48 20.95 3.66
N ASN A 17 -4.32 20.01 4.13
CA ASN A 17 -5.32 20.23 5.17
C ASN A 17 -5.10 19.29 6.39
N PRO A 18 -3.91 19.31 7.03
CA PRO A 18 -3.58 18.34 8.07
C PRO A 18 -4.50 18.45 9.31
N GLN A 19 -5.12 19.60 9.54
CA GLN A 19 -6.05 19.81 10.66
C GLN A 19 -7.34 18.99 10.56
N ASP A 20 -7.71 18.55 9.36
CA ASP A 20 -8.95 17.80 9.10
C ASP A 20 -8.72 16.28 9.18
N HIS A 21 -7.50 15.86 9.50
CA HIS A 21 -7.06 14.47 9.44
C HIS A 21 -6.23 14.09 10.67
N LEU A 22 -6.22 12.79 10.98
CA LEU A 22 -5.33 12.25 12.01
C LEU A 22 -3.88 12.30 11.51
N ASP A 23 -2.91 12.52 12.40
CA ASP A 23 -1.48 12.64 12.05
C ASP A 23 -0.98 11.46 11.20
N TRP A 24 -1.38 10.23 11.54
CA TRP A 24 -0.98 9.03 10.79
C TRP A 24 -1.56 8.96 9.38
N VAL A 25 -2.73 9.57 9.13
CA VAL A 25 -3.33 9.68 7.81
C VAL A 25 -2.52 10.64 6.94
N VAL A 26 -2.07 11.75 7.53
CA VAL A 26 -1.19 12.71 6.86
C VAL A 26 0.16 12.07 6.51
N ASP A 27 0.74 11.29 7.42
CA ASP A 27 1.98 10.56 7.17
C ASP A 27 1.82 9.50 6.06
N MET A 28 0.74 8.73 6.09
CA MET A 28 0.42 7.79 5.02
C MET A 28 0.23 8.48 3.67
N ALA A 29 -0.43 9.64 3.65
CA ALA A 29 -0.61 10.42 2.43
C ALA A 29 0.73 10.89 1.84
N ARG A 30 1.71 11.24 2.68
CA ARG A 30 3.07 11.62 2.22
C ARG A 30 3.81 10.44 1.60
N VAL A 31 3.77 9.27 2.23
CA VAL A 31 4.38 8.05 1.70
C VAL A 31 3.71 7.65 0.39
N ALA A 32 2.38 7.65 0.35
CA ALA A 32 1.61 7.31 -0.83
C ALA A 32 1.92 8.28 -1.97
N LEU A 33 1.88 9.60 -1.73
CA LEU A 33 2.18 10.62 -2.74
C LEU A 33 3.57 10.41 -3.35
N ALA A 34 4.59 10.23 -2.50
CA ALA A 34 5.95 9.95 -2.95
C ALA A 34 6.04 8.68 -3.82
N SER A 35 5.22 7.67 -3.51
CA SER A 35 5.17 6.41 -4.27
C SER A 35 4.51 6.58 -5.63
N VAL A 36 3.42 7.35 -5.73
CA VAL A 36 2.72 7.58 -7.02
C VAL A 36 3.45 8.57 -7.93
N GLU A 37 4.25 9.47 -7.37
CA GLU A 37 5.06 10.43 -8.13
C GLU A 37 6.49 9.93 -8.42
N ALA A 38 6.87 8.77 -7.87
CA ALA A 38 8.20 8.21 -8.09
C ALA A 38 8.44 7.95 -9.58
N GLU A 39 9.60 8.37 -10.06
CA GLU A 39 10.11 7.92 -11.35
C GLU A 39 10.77 6.54 -11.19
N PRO A 40 10.65 5.65 -12.19
CA PRO A 40 11.35 4.37 -12.18
C PRO A 40 12.86 4.59 -12.09
N VAL A 41 13.53 3.83 -11.23
CA VAL A 41 14.99 3.83 -11.12
C VAL A 41 15.65 2.97 -12.20
N GLU A 42 14.90 2.00 -12.74
CA GLU A 42 15.35 1.10 -13.78
C GLU A 42 14.15 0.50 -14.52
N TYR A 43 14.38 -0.06 -15.70
CA TYR A 43 13.41 -0.86 -16.44
C TYR A 43 13.97 -2.25 -16.67
N LEU A 44 13.11 -3.26 -16.61
CA LEU A 44 13.50 -4.64 -16.81
C LEU A 44 12.64 -5.29 -17.91
N THR A 45 13.26 -6.15 -18.71
CA THR A 45 12.56 -7.09 -19.60
C THR A 45 12.80 -8.51 -19.13
N TRP A 46 11.82 -9.39 -19.31
CA TRP A 46 12.00 -10.82 -19.05
C TRP A 46 12.31 -11.58 -20.34
N HIS A 47 13.17 -12.56 -20.19
CA HIS A 47 13.60 -13.43 -21.26
C HIS A 47 13.50 -14.88 -20.82
N GLN A 48 13.31 -15.76 -21.80
CA GLN A 48 13.39 -17.19 -21.61
C GLN A 48 14.51 -17.72 -22.50
N GLY A 49 15.54 -18.28 -21.88
CA GLY A 49 16.70 -18.74 -22.63
C GLY A 49 17.53 -19.72 -21.83
N CYS A 50 18.32 -20.51 -22.54
CA CYS A 50 19.19 -21.48 -21.90
C CYS A 50 20.55 -20.84 -21.66
N ARG A 51 20.88 -20.58 -20.39
CA ARG A 51 22.22 -20.09 -19.98
C ARG A 51 23.26 -21.21 -20.02
N ALA A 52 22.80 -22.46 -19.93
CA ALA A 52 23.57 -23.67 -20.19
C ALA A 52 22.75 -24.65 -21.07
N PRO A 53 23.37 -25.67 -21.71
CA PRO A 53 22.70 -26.56 -22.66
C PRO A 53 21.45 -27.31 -22.13
N ASP A 54 21.35 -27.49 -20.82
CA ASP A 54 20.28 -28.18 -20.11
C ASP A 54 19.50 -27.28 -19.13
N ASP A 55 19.87 -26.00 -19.02
CA ASP A 55 19.34 -25.09 -18.02
C ASP A 55 18.68 -23.88 -18.70
N CYS A 56 17.39 -24.03 -18.97
CA CYS A 56 16.56 -22.99 -19.54
C CYS A 56 15.83 -22.25 -18.42
N GLU A 57 16.30 -21.03 -18.15
CA GLU A 57 15.81 -20.18 -17.06
C GLU A 57 14.98 -19.03 -17.62
N ILE A 58 14.07 -18.53 -16.76
CA ILE A 58 13.46 -17.21 -16.95
C ILE A 58 14.31 -16.22 -16.18
N TYR A 59 14.81 -15.20 -16.87
CA TYR A 59 15.66 -14.17 -16.26
C TYR A 59 15.23 -12.77 -16.69
N ALA A 60 15.52 -11.78 -15.86
CA ALA A 60 15.32 -10.38 -16.16
C ALA A 60 16.63 -9.70 -16.55
N ASN A 61 16.57 -8.80 -17.52
CA ASN A 61 17.69 -7.95 -17.93
C ASN A 61 17.34 -6.47 -17.75
N ILE A 62 18.36 -5.65 -17.51
CA ILE A 62 18.25 -4.19 -17.56
C ILE A 62 17.92 -3.77 -18.98
N ALA A 63 16.94 -2.89 -19.12
CA ALA A 63 16.40 -2.43 -20.40
C ALA A 63 16.13 -0.92 -20.38
N GLU A 64 15.83 -0.35 -21.55
CA GLU A 64 15.34 1.01 -21.67
C GLU A 64 13.80 1.06 -21.67
N LYS A 65 13.26 2.25 -21.41
CA LYS A 65 11.81 2.48 -21.47
C LYS A 65 11.29 2.25 -22.89
N GLY A 66 10.39 1.29 -23.04
CA GLY A 66 9.76 0.95 -24.32
C GLY A 66 10.37 -0.27 -25.01
N ASP A 67 11.46 -0.82 -24.48
CA ASP A 67 11.94 -2.14 -24.87
C ASP A 67 10.89 -3.22 -24.57
N ARG A 68 11.08 -4.40 -25.17
CA ARG A 68 10.14 -5.51 -25.04
C ARG A 68 10.80 -6.79 -24.57
N SER A 69 10.09 -7.51 -23.70
CA SER A 69 10.39 -8.87 -23.28
C SER A 69 10.19 -9.86 -24.43
N ASP A 70 10.64 -11.12 -24.25
CA ASP A 70 10.53 -12.16 -25.28
C ASP A 70 9.07 -12.48 -25.69
N ASP A 71 8.11 -12.26 -24.78
CA ASP A 71 6.69 -12.43 -25.06
C ASP A 71 6.02 -11.18 -25.68
N GLY A 72 6.80 -10.13 -25.94
CA GLY A 72 6.36 -8.88 -26.55
C GLY A 72 5.71 -7.88 -25.59
N SER A 73 5.65 -8.18 -24.29
CA SER A 73 5.28 -7.19 -23.26
C SER A 73 6.32 -6.07 -23.16
N GLU A 74 5.88 -4.89 -22.74
CA GLU A 74 6.77 -3.74 -22.54
C GLU A 74 7.62 -3.92 -21.27
N ALA A 75 8.83 -3.35 -21.29
CA ALA A 75 9.72 -3.32 -20.14
C ALA A 75 9.00 -2.78 -18.90
N PHE A 76 9.07 -3.52 -17.79
CA PHE A 76 8.38 -3.15 -16.57
C PHE A 76 9.26 -2.22 -15.71
N PRO A 77 8.70 -1.13 -15.18
CA PRO A 77 9.44 -0.19 -14.36
C PRO A 77 9.74 -0.78 -12.97
N VAL A 78 10.96 -0.57 -12.50
CA VAL A 78 11.39 -0.87 -11.14
C VAL A 78 11.47 0.44 -10.37
N TYR A 79 10.89 0.45 -9.17
CA TYR A 79 10.88 1.61 -8.28
C TYR A 79 11.68 1.27 -7.02
N THR A 80 12.36 2.28 -6.48
CA THR A 80 12.88 2.17 -5.11
C THR A 80 11.72 2.26 -4.12
N ALA A 81 11.87 1.58 -2.97
CA ALA A 81 11.01 1.88 -1.83
C ALA A 81 11.09 3.40 -1.52
N PRO A 82 9.99 4.03 -1.08
CA PRO A 82 10.00 5.44 -0.69
C PRO A 82 11.09 5.69 0.35
N PRO A 83 11.75 6.86 0.33
CA PRO A 83 12.83 7.16 1.26
C PRO A 83 12.37 6.96 2.71
N LEU A 84 13.20 6.28 3.52
CA LEU A 84 12.94 6.04 4.94
C LEU A 84 12.67 7.34 5.74
N ALA A 85 13.20 8.48 5.28
CA ALA A 85 12.92 9.79 5.86
C ALA A 85 11.43 10.19 5.80
N VAL A 86 10.66 9.62 4.88
CA VAL A 86 9.20 9.75 4.77
C VAL A 86 8.48 8.67 5.59
N MET A 87 9.14 7.53 5.82
CA MET A 87 8.65 6.41 6.63
C MET A 87 9.08 6.57 8.10
N GLN A 88 8.57 7.58 8.80
CA GLN A 88 8.61 7.49 10.27
C GLN A 88 7.77 6.28 10.70
N PRO A 89 8.19 5.52 11.73
CA PRO A 89 7.32 4.52 12.30
C PRO A 89 6.05 5.23 12.75
N VAL A 90 4.94 4.96 12.08
CA VAL A 90 3.63 5.35 12.59
C VAL A 90 3.50 4.60 13.90
N VAL A 91 3.64 5.32 15.01
CA VAL A 91 3.30 4.80 16.33
C VAL A 91 1.78 4.72 16.33
N LEU A 92 1.28 3.59 15.83
CA LEU A 92 -0.10 3.21 15.99
C LEU A 92 -0.40 3.33 17.49
N PRO A 93 -1.44 4.07 17.91
CA PRO A 93 -1.77 4.17 19.31
C PRO A 93 -1.84 2.74 19.88
N GLN A 94 -1.15 2.50 21.00
CA GLN A 94 -0.97 1.18 21.63
C GLN A 94 -2.30 0.45 21.96
N ARG A 95 -3.45 1.08 21.71
CA ARG A 95 -4.80 0.53 21.83
C ARG A 95 -5.32 -0.15 20.57
N LEU A 96 -4.57 -0.17 19.48
CA LEU A 96 -4.92 -0.96 18.30
C LEU A 96 -4.55 -2.43 18.56
N SER A 97 -5.35 -3.11 19.39
CA SER A 97 -5.22 -4.54 19.59
C SER A 97 -5.61 -5.24 18.29
N PRO A 98 -4.70 -6.03 17.66
CA PRO A 98 -5.01 -6.71 16.41
C PRO A 98 -6.18 -7.67 16.65
N CYS A 99 -7.35 -7.36 16.10
CA CYS A 99 -8.48 -8.26 16.10
C CYS A 99 -8.12 -9.49 15.26
N ARG A 100 -7.89 -10.63 15.92
CA ARG A 100 -7.62 -11.91 15.28
C ARG A 100 -8.93 -12.49 14.74
N SER A 101 -9.34 -12.08 13.54
CA SER A 101 -10.27 -12.89 12.74
C SER A 101 -9.44 -13.93 11.99
N GLY A 102 -9.96 -15.13 11.77
CA GLY A 102 -9.21 -16.30 11.26
C GLY A 102 -8.46 -16.12 9.93
N TYR A 103 -8.57 -14.97 9.26
CA TYR A 103 -7.86 -14.66 8.01
C TYR A 103 -7.25 -13.25 7.93
N GLY A 104 -7.17 -12.48 9.02
CA GLY A 104 -6.51 -11.17 8.99
C GLY A 104 -6.69 -10.32 10.23
N TYR A 105 -5.78 -9.35 10.40
CA TYR A 105 -5.85 -8.31 11.42
C TYR A 105 -6.75 -7.17 10.93
N SER A 106 -7.85 -6.89 11.63
CA SER A 106 -8.69 -5.73 11.35
C SER A 106 -8.37 -4.62 12.35
N LEU A 107 -8.07 -3.42 11.85
CA LEU A 107 -7.98 -2.19 12.63
C LEU A 107 -9.36 -1.51 12.52
N GLN A 108 -10.07 -1.38 13.63
CA GLN A 108 -11.34 -0.64 13.67
C GLN A 108 -11.19 0.52 14.64
N ALA A 109 -11.13 1.73 14.06
CA ALA A 109 -11.26 2.98 14.78
C ALA A 109 -12.53 3.68 14.29
N ASP A 110 -13.19 4.44 15.17
CA ASP A 110 -14.26 5.34 14.73
C ASP A 110 -13.69 6.64 14.13
N ASP A 111 -14.59 7.50 13.65
CA ASP A 111 -14.25 8.79 13.05
C ASP A 111 -13.58 9.76 14.04
N ASN A 112 -13.59 9.45 15.34
CA ASN A 112 -12.89 10.22 16.39
C ASN A 112 -11.50 9.66 16.70
N GLY A 113 -11.09 8.57 16.05
CA GLY A 113 -9.82 7.90 16.29
C GLY A 113 -9.84 6.97 17.52
N ASP A 114 -11.00 6.71 18.12
CA ASP A 114 -11.12 5.76 19.22
C ASP A 114 -11.04 4.33 18.68
N ALA A 115 -10.06 3.58 19.17
CA ALA A 115 -9.86 2.17 18.84
C ALA A 115 -10.72 1.29 19.73
N TYR A 116 -11.49 0.38 19.13
CA TYR A 116 -12.34 -0.56 19.84
C TYR A 116 -11.78 -1.96 19.72
N ASP A 117 -11.79 -2.71 20.83
CA ASP A 117 -11.55 -4.14 20.75
C ASP A 117 -12.76 -4.89 20.17
N CYS A 118 -12.52 -6.12 19.72
CA CYS A 118 -13.54 -6.98 19.14
C CYS A 118 -14.75 -7.26 20.07
N GLY A 119 -14.58 -7.17 21.39
CA GLY A 119 -15.68 -7.29 22.36
C GLY A 119 -16.56 -6.05 22.36
N GLN A 120 -15.95 -4.88 22.42
CA GLN A 120 -16.63 -3.59 22.42
C GLN A 120 -17.44 -3.35 21.14
N VAL A 121 -16.92 -3.76 19.98
CA VAL A 121 -17.66 -3.68 18.70
C VAL A 121 -18.86 -4.62 18.68
N LYS A 122 -18.70 -5.86 19.17
CA LYS A 122 -19.81 -6.81 19.27
C LYS A 122 -20.91 -6.31 20.19
N GLU A 123 -20.53 -5.70 21.31
CA GLU A 123 -21.47 -5.10 22.26
C GLU A 123 -22.19 -3.90 21.64
N ALA A 124 -21.48 -3.02 20.94
CA ALA A 124 -22.08 -1.88 20.23
C ALA A 124 -23.08 -2.32 19.15
N ILE A 125 -22.76 -3.34 18.36
CA ILE A 125 -23.68 -3.92 17.35
C ILE A 125 -24.94 -4.46 18.04
N ARG A 126 -24.78 -5.21 19.14
CA ARG A 126 -25.90 -5.74 19.94
C ARG A 126 -26.75 -4.60 20.54
N ALA A 127 -26.12 -3.55 21.06
CA ALA A 127 -26.79 -2.38 21.63
C ALA A 127 -27.58 -1.58 20.56
N ALA A 128 -27.09 -1.56 19.32
CA ALA A 128 -27.78 -0.98 18.17
C ALA A 128 -28.88 -1.88 17.57
N GLY A 129 -29.16 -3.05 18.18
CA GLY A 129 -30.16 -4.00 17.70
C GLY A 129 -29.70 -4.90 16.55
N GLY A 130 -28.41 -4.85 16.19
CA GLY A 130 -27.79 -5.77 15.25
C GLY A 130 -27.52 -7.14 15.86
N SER A 131 -27.35 -8.17 15.02
CA SER A 131 -26.98 -9.52 15.46
C SER A 131 -25.60 -9.89 14.94
N VAL A 132 -24.78 -10.47 15.81
CA VAL A 132 -23.46 -11.01 15.48
C VAL A 132 -23.58 -12.53 15.50
N LYS A 133 -23.28 -13.20 14.37
CA LYS A 133 -23.18 -14.67 14.32
C LYS A 133 -21.84 -15.08 14.93
N GLU A 134 -21.91 -15.97 15.93
CA GLU A 134 -20.74 -16.57 16.58
C GLU A 134 -20.24 -17.80 15.81
#